data_AF-A0A4R1XQE2-F1
#
_entry.id   AF-A0A4R1XQE2-F1
#
_cell.length_a   1.000
_cell.length_b   1.000
_cell.length_c   1.000
_cell.angle_alpha   90.00
_cell.angle_beta   90.00
_cell.angle_gamma   90.00
#
_symmetry.space_group_name_H-M   'P 1'
#
loop_
_entity.id
_entity.type
_entity.pdbx_description
1 polymer ?
#
loop_
_entity_poly.entity_id
_entity_poly.type
_entity_poly.pdbx_seq_one_letter_code
_entity_poly.pdbx_strand_id
1 'polypeptide(L)'
;MKRIDSINARPNLFGSDKKGFHANDDVPGQDATYMTPDWCNTVQEEIANVLERNGVNLDPNNRQQLYELLVTYPYIDDLMAAIENRFAHEAQLNKQARDELQAQITALMNHVVYPRIVASGVLYYAGDGHGGSVSWLGGSDGWDVSGDRVIAPSIYNLTDRNYGIFLSPESDNESYALERGLQDFKPKLWNRSGQNRVGYTGQVSFQVVQHKNPNSLTVDGDYPVGVYSFILQPNESKIFTLIGSGGGGGTSRHSSNSEYPLCDGRNGEDVLIKANGETIAAVHGGGGGTQGVWGNGSSYHNGAGGVTGEVEIIGVFGSTNITKGLAGNAGREDHSGGASVSPVGVFGKGGSGGDGVGDESWSFGGGGASGSVLVAQYTNNSAGNQTITLIVGSGGVGGTKGWSNSDMVGAKGNDGFARVTSA
;
A
#
# COMPACT_ATOMS: atom_id res chain seq x y z
N MET A 1 -52.44 37.51 35.75
CA MET A 1 -53.85 37.86 35.45
C MET A 1 -54.81 37.12 36.38
N LYS A 2 -55.79 37.80 36.97
CA LYS A 2 -56.87 37.17 37.78
C LYS A 2 -58.13 36.92 36.96
N ARG A 3 -58.90 35.89 37.32
CA ARG A 3 -60.26 35.69 36.80
C ARG A 3 -61.23 36.67 37.48
N ILE A 4 -62.36 36.94 36.83
CA ILE A 4 -63.43 37.74 37.45
C ILE A 4 -64.01 36.96 38.64
N ASP A 5 -64.11 37.64 39.78
CA ASP A 5 -64.49 37.07 41.07
C ASP A 5 -65.59 37.85 41.77
N SER A 6 -66.30 38.71 41.04
CA SER A 6 -67.49 39.41 41.53
C SER A 6 -68.53 38.44 42.08
N ILE A 7 -69.42 38.94 42.95
CA ILE A 7 -70.40 38.07 43.63
C ILE A 7 -71.37 37.40 42.65
N ASN A 8 -71.60 38.01 41.48
CA ASN A 8 -72.43 37.49 40.40
C ASN A 8 -71.62 36.96 39.20
N ALA A 9 -70.32 36.73 39.36
CA ALA A 9 -69.52 36.03 38.36
C ALA A 9 -70.03 34.59 38.20
N ARG A 10 -70.25 34.19 36.94
CA ARG A 10 -70.82 32.87 36.62
C ARG A 10 -69.89 31.77 37.11
N PRO A 11 -70.30 30.90 38.05
CA PRO A 11 -69.49 29.77 38.45
C PRO A 11 -69.31 28.79 37.28
N ASN A 12 -68.14 28.17 37.23
CA ASN A 12 -67.80 27.05 36.33
C ASN A 12 -67.95 27.30 34.82
N LEU A 13 -68.02 28.56 34.36
CA LEU A 13 -68.16 28.87 32.93
C LEU A 13 -67.04 28.27 32.07
N PHE A 14 -65.82 28.14 32.61
CA PHE A 14 -64.65 27.58 31.93
C PHE A 14 -64.14 26.28 32.55
N GLY A 15 -65.02 25.51 33.22
CA GLY A 15 -64.70 24.28 33.95
C GLY A 15 -64.75 24.45 35.47
N SER A 16 -64.59 23.36 36.23
CA SER A 16 -64.71 23.38 37.70
C SER A 16 -63.87 24.49 38.34
N ASP A 17 -64.51 25.25 39.23
CA ASP A 17 -63.99 26.38 40.01
C ASP A 17 -63.47 27.56 39.18
N LYS A 18 -63.82 27.61 37.88
CA LYS A 18 -63.41 28.68 36.97
C LYS A 18 -64.58 29.59 36.64
N LYS A 19 -64.68 30.67 37.41
CA LYS A 19 -65.66 31.74 37.19
C LYS A 19 -65.42 32.49 35.87
N GLY A 20 -66.47 33.11 35.31
CA GLY A 20 -66.40 33.89 34.07
C GLY A 20 -67.50 34.94 33.92
N PHE A 21 -67.38 35.77 32.88
CA PHE A 21 -68.38 36.79 32.52
C PHE A 21 -69.58 36.17 31.82
N HIS A 22 -70.78 36.45 32.30
CA HIS A 22 -72.02 35.95 31.69
C HIS A 22 -73.18 36.92 31.93
N ALA A 23 -74.18 36.91 31.05
CA ALA A 23 -75.40 37.71 31.19
C ALA A 23 -76.30 37.20 32.33
N ASN A 24 -76.15 35.92 32.70
CA ASN A 24 -76.93 35.21 33.72
C ASN A 24 -78.45 35.21 33.47
N ASP A 25 -78.89 35.44 32.23
CA ASP A 25 -80.28 35.44 31.77
C ASP A 25 -80.97 34.07 31.86
N ASP A 26 -80.17 33.00 31.93
CA ASP A 26 -80.60 31.63 32.14
C ASP A 26 -80.92 31.28 33.61
N VAL A 27 -80.56 32.15 34.57
CA VAL A 27 -80.83 31.98 36.00
C VAL A 27 -81.75 33.09 36.48
N PRO A 28 -83.03 32.80 36.77
CA PRO A 28 -83.98 33.81 37.21
C PRO A 28 -83.51 34.59 38.44
N GLY A 29 -83.51 35.92 38.34
CA GLY A 29 -83.15 36.82 39.44
C GLY A 29 -81.65 37.05 39.65
N GLN A 30 -80.79 36.58 38.74
CA GLN A 30 -79.35 36.81 38.79
C GLN A 30 -78.93 37.92 37.81
N ASP A 31 -78.32 38.99 38.33
CA ASP A 31 -77.79 40.05 37.47
C ASP A 31 -76.57 39.59 36.66
N ALA A 32 -76.34 40.23 35.51
CA ALA A 32 -75.15 40.02 34.68
C ALA A 32 -73.86 40.32 35.44
N THR A 33 -72.81 39.53 35.19
CA THR A 33 -71.51 39.68 35.86
C THR A 33 -70.98 41.11 35.80
N TYR A 34 -70.87 41.80 36.95
CA TYR A 34 -70.32 43.15 36.97
C TYR A 34 -68.78 43.13 36.98
N MET A 35 -68.19 44.13 36.35
CA MET A 35 -66.75 44.36 36.37
C MET A 35 -66.33 44.97 37.71
N THR A 36 -65.26 44.45 38.33
CA THR A 36 -64.68 45.00 39.55
C THR A 36 -63.48 45.89 39.23
N PRO A 37 -63.27 46.99 39.97
CA PRO A 37 -62.07 47.81 39.81
C PRO A 37 -60.78 47.01 39.96
N ASP A 38 -60.75 46.06 40.91
CA ASP A 38 -59.60 45.19 41.15
C ASP A 38 -59.25 44.30 39.95
N TRP A 39 -60.27 43.74 39.28
CA TRP A 39 -60.05 42.99 38.04
C TRP A 39 -59.56 43.90 36.90
N CYS A 40 -60.20 45.07 36.72
CA CYS A 40 -59.80 46.03 35.69
C CYS A 40 -58.34 46.50 35.88
N ASN A 41 -57.96 46.84 37.11
CA ASN A 41 -56.60 47.24 37.44
C ASN A 41 -55.61 46.10 37.19
N THR A 42 -55.95 44.85 37.54
CA THR A 42 -55.06 43.71 37.25
C THR A 42 -54.84 43.54 35.75
N VAL A 43 -55.89 43.67 34.93
CA VAL A 43 -55.75 43.56 33.46
C VAL A 43 -54.91 44.71 32.92
N GLN A 44 -55.14 45.93 33.39
CA GLN A 44 -54.35 47.10 33.00
C GLN A 44 -52.86 46.90 33.34
N GLU A 45 -52.55 46.48 34.56
CA GLU A 45 -51.17 46.27 35.01
C GLU A 45 -50.48 45.16 34.22
N GLU A 46 -51.16 44.07 33.87
CA GLU A 46 -50.57 43.01 33.04
C GLU A 46 -50.20 43.53 31.64
N ILE A 47 -51.07 44.35 31.04
CA ILE A 47 -50.80 44.97 29.73
C ILE A 47 -49.67 46.01 29.84
N ALA A 48 -49.69 46.84 30.87
CA ALA A 48 -48.66 47.84 31.14
C ALA A 48 -47.28 47.21 31.37
N ASN A 49 -47.22 46.15 32.18
CA ASN A 49 -46.00 45.39 32.45
C ASN A 49 -45.38 44.81 31.17
N VAL A 50 -46.18 44.40 30.18
CA VAL A 50 -45.66 43.92 28.89
C VAL A 50 -44.89 45.03 28.18
N LEU A 51 -45.36 46.28 28.21
CA LEU A 51 -44.65 47.40 27.61
C LEU A 51 -43.39 47.77 28.42
N GLU A 52 -43.56 47.99 29.72
CA GLU A 52 -42.49 48.50 30.59
C GLU A 52 -41.32 47.51 30.73
N ARG A 53 -41.60 46.20 30.84
CA ARG A 53 -40.54 45.17 30.88
C ARG A 53 -39.81 45.01 29.56
N ASN A 54 -40.38 45.49 28.46
CA ASN A 54 -39.72 45.59 27.16
C ASN A 54 -39.11 46.99 26.92
N GLY A 55 -38.98 47.81 27.98
CA GLY A 55 -38.32 49.12 27.91
C GLY A 55 -39.15 50.21 27.25
N VAL A 56 -40.45 49.99 27.03
CA VAL A 56 -41.38 50.98 26.47
C VAL A 56 -42.05 51.74 27.61
N ASN A 57 -41.86 53.06 27.66
CA ASN A 57 -42.56 53.91 28.62
C ASN A 57 -44.03 54.05 28.24
N LEU A 58 -44.95 53.94 29.20
CA LEU A 58 -46.38 54.14 28.97
C LEU A 58 -46.69 55.57 28.54
N ASP A 59 -47.42 55.74 27.43
CA ASP A 59 -47.88 57.04 26.95
C ASP A 59 -49.41 57.05 26.87
N PRO A 60 -50.10 57.83 27.72
CA PRO A 60 -51.56 57.88 27.73
C PRO A 60 -52.17 58.43 26.43
N ASN A 61 -51.37 59.06 25.56
CA ASN A 61 -51.82 59.59 24.27
C ASN A 61 -51.65 58.59 23.12
N ASN A 62 -50.86 57.52 23.30
CA ASN A 62 -50.62 56.51 22.27
C ASN A 62 -51.43 55.22 22.55
N ARG A 63 -52.47 54.98 21.73
CA ARG A 63 -53.33 53.79 21.84
C ARG A 63 -52.82 52.58 21.05
N GLN A 64 -51.61 52.64 20.51
CA GLN A 64 -51.02 51.61 19.64
C GLN A 64 -49.74 51.00 20.21
N GLN A 65 -49.26 51.41 21.38
CA GLN A 65 -47.98 50.94 21.94
C GLN A 65 -47.84 49.40 22.01
N LEU A 66 -48.93 48.71 22.40
CA LEU A 66 -48.93 47.24 22.44
C LEU A 66 -48.83 46.62 21.04
N TYR A 67 -49.50 47.23 20.06
CA TYR A 67 -49.41 46.80 18.67
C TYR A 67 -48.00 47.06 18.12
N GLU A 68 -47.44 48.25 18.34
CA GLU A 68 -46.10 48.62 17.92
C GLU A 68 -45.05 47.66 18.50
N LEU A 69 -45.10 47.37 19.80
CA LEU A 69 -44.21 46.39 20.44
C LEU A 69 -44.30 45.01 19.78
N LEU A 70 -45.51 44.52 19.52
CA LEU A 70 -45.73 43.18 18.97
C LEU A 70 -45.44 43.07 17.47
N VAL A 71 -45.55 44.18 16.73
CA VAL A 71 -45.33 44.23 15.28
C VAL A 71 -43.89 44.55 14.93
N THR A 72 -43.16 45.27 15.80
CA THR A 72 -41.73 45.41 15.60
C THR A 72 -41.03 44.08 15.88
N TYR A 73 -40.23 43.65 14.91
CA TYR A 73 -39.39 42.45 14.91
C TYR A 73 -38.13 42.42 15.83
N PRO A 74 -37.76 43.43 16.66
CA PRO A 74 -36.47 43.42 17.39
C PRO A 74 -36.18 42.15 18.18
N TYR A 75 -37.19 41.56 18.83
CA TYR A 75 -36.98 40.33 19.60
C TYR A 75 -36.69 39.11 18.73
N ILE A 76 -37.26 39.09 17.51
CA ILE A 76 -36.98 38.04 16.53
C ILE A 76 -35.59 38.27 15.94
N ASP A 77 -35.21 39.52 15.66
CA ASP A 77 -33.88 39.85 15.14
C ASP A 77 -32.77 39.52 16.16
N ASP A 78 -32.97 39.84 17.44
CA ASP A 78 -32.04 39.49 18.52
C ASP A 78 -31.93 37.97 18.70
N LEU A 79 -33.06 37.25 18.61
CA LEU A 79 -33.07 35.80 18.67
C LEU A 79 -32.33 35.18 17.46
N MET A 80 -32.55 35.72 16.26
CA MET A 80 -31.86 35.28 15.05
C MET A 80 -30.35 35.51 15.17
N ALA A 81 -29.92 36.67 15.65
CA ALA A 81 -28.51 36.96 15.89
C ALA A 81 -27.89 36.03 16.94
N ALA A 82 -28.62 35.73 18.02
CA ALA A 82 -28.15 34.78 19.04
C ALA A 82 -28.03 33.34 18.48
N ILE A 83 -28.97 32.92 17.63
CA ILE A 83 -28.94 31.62 16.95
C ILE A 83 -27.78 31.55 15.96
N GLU A 84 -27.57 32.58 15.14
CA GLU A 84 -26.45 32.64 14.19
C GLU A 84 -25.10 32.60 14.90
N ASN A 85 -24.95 33.36 16.00
CA ASN A 85 -23.75 33.32 16.82
C ASN A 85 -23.50 31.93 17.41
N ARG A 86 -24.55 31.23 17.83
CA ARG A 86 -24.43 29.86 18.34
C ARG A 86 -24.01 28.88 17.24
N PHE A 87 -24.61 28.96 16.05
CA PHE A 87 -24.21 28.12 14.92
C PHE A 87 -22.77 28.37 14.47
N ALA A 88 -22.35 29.65 14.42
CA ALA A 88 -20.97 30.01 14.10
C ALA A 88 -19.98 29.45 15.14
N HIS A 89 -20.32 29.54 16.43
CA HIS A 89 -19.51 28.99 17.51
C HIS A 89 -19.39 27.46 17.43
N GLU A 90 -20.49 26.75 17.22
CA GLU A 90 -20.49 25.29 17.06
C GLU A 90 -19.71 24.85 15.80
N ALA A 91 -19.80 25.59 14.69
CA ALA A 91 -19.01 25.33 13.50
C ALA A 91 -17.51 25.51 13.74
N GLN A 92 -17.12 26.53 14.52
CA GLN A 92 -15.73 26.78 14.86
C GLN A 92 -15.14 25.71 15.79
N LEU A 93 -15.89 25.28 16.81
CA LEU A 93 -15.51 24.16 17.67
C LEU A 93 -15.33 22.87 16.87
N ASN A 94 -16.27 22.57 15.96
CA ASN A 94 -16.16 21.40 15.08
C ASN A 94 -14.92 21.46 14.19
N LYS A 95 -14.56 22.64 13.67
CA LYS A 95 -13.34 22.82 12.89
C LYS A 95 -12.10 22.57 13.75
N GLN A 96 -12.02 23.18 14.92
CA GLN A 96 -10.90 22.99 15.86
C GLN A 96 -10.71 21.51 16.22
N ALA A 97 -11.80 20.81 16.56
CA ALA A 97 -11.74 19.38 16.87
C ALA A 97 -11.22 18.53 15.69
N ARG A 98 -11.60 18.88 14.45
CA ARG A 98 -11.08 18.20 13.24
C ARG A 98 -9.60 18.48 13.02
N ASP A 99 -9.17 19.74 13.18
CA ASP A 99 -7.78 20.14 13.01
C ASP A 99 -6.87 19.48 14.06
N GLU A 100 -7.32 19.40 15.32
CA GLU A 100 -6.63 18.69 16.40
C GLU A 100 -6.52 17.19 16.13
N LEU A 101 -7.61 16.54 15.69
CA LEU A 101 -7.60 15.13 15.33
C LEU A 101 -6.63 14.87 14.17
N GLN A 102 -6.63 15.74 13.15
CA GLN A 102 -5.71 15.63 12.02
C GLN A 102 -4.24 15.79 12.46
N ALA A 103 -3.96 16.71 13.39
CA ALA A 103 -2.63 16.88 13.98
C ALA A 103 -2.19 15.64 14.77
N GLN A 104 -3.09 15.04 15.55
CA GLN A 104 -2.82 13.79 16.29
C GLN A 104 -2.53 12.62 15.34
N ILE A 105 -3.32 12.45 14.26
CA ILE A 105 -3.08 11.42 13.24
C ILE A 105 -1.70 11.63 12.60
N THR A 106 -1.37 12.87 12.25
CA THR A 106 -0.07 13.22 11.67
C THR A 106 1.08 12.93 12.64
N ALA A 107 0.92 13.26 13.92
CA ALA A 107 1.90 12.97 14.96
C ALA A 107 2.09 11.45 15.18
N LEU A 108 1.00 10.67 15.18
CA LEU A 108 1.05 9.21 15.30
C LEU A 108 1.77 8.58 14.11
N MET A 109 1.49 9.05 12.89
CA MET A 109 2.18 8.64 11.67
C MET A 109 3.69 8.97 11.71
N ASN A 110 4.06 10.12 12.28
CA ASN A 110 5.46 10.52 12.45
C ASN A 110 6.16 9.78 13.61
N HIS A 111 5.41 9.28 14.60
CA HIS A 111 5.95 8.52 15.74
C HIS A 111 6.21 7.04 15.40
N VAL A 112 5.72 6.55 14.25
CA VAL A 112 6.11 5.22 13.78
C VAL A 112 7.58 5.26 13.32
N VAL A 113 8.47 4.85 14.22
CA VAL A 113 9.91 4.70 13.93
C VAL A 113 10.16 3.38 13.21
N TYR A 114 10.95 3.43 12.14
CA TYR A 114 11.41 2.27 11.39
C TYR A 114 12.92 2.07 11.64
N PRO A 115 13.43 0.82 11.71
CA PRO A 115 12.72 -0.45 11.55
C PRO A 115 11.77 -0.76 12.72
N ARG A 116 10.63 -1.41 12.45
CA ARG A 116 9.68 -1.87 13.47
C ARG A 116 9.39 -3.36 13.35
N ILE A 117 9.15 -4.03 14.47
CA ILE A 117 8.69 -5.42 14.50
C ILE A 117 7.19 -5.42 14.21
N VAL A 118 6.78 -6.04 13.10
CA VAL A 118 5.35 -6.20 12.76
C VAL A 118 4.79 -7.55 13.18
N ALA A 119 5.67 -8.52 13.42
CA ALA A 119 5.32 -9.81 14.01
C ALA A 119 6.52 -10.46 14.69
N SER A 120 6.26 -11.23 15.72
CA SER A 120 7.21 -12.15 16.33
C SER A 120 6.46 -13.34 16.92
N GLY A 121 7.08 -14.51 16.93
CA GLY A 121 6.48 -15.68 17.55
C GLY A 121 7.40 -16.87 17.61
N VAL A 122 6.87 -17.96 18.16
CA VAL A 122 7.50 -19.26 18.30
C VAL A 122 6.60 -20.29 17.64
N LEU A 123 7.19 -21.08 16.76
CA LEU A 123 6.59 -22.16 16.02
C LEU A 123 7.15 -23.48 16.53
N TYR A 124 6.36 -24.54 16.48
CA TYR A 124 6.90 -25.89 16.42
C TYR A 124 6.95 -26.30 14.95
N TYR A 125 8.14 -26.63 14.47
CA TYR A 125 8.38 -27.05 13.08
C TYR A 125 8.77 -28.52 13.05
N ALA A 126 8.21 -29.28 12.11
CA ALA A 126 8.66 -30.62 11.78
C ALA A 126 8.68 -30.80 10.25
N GLY A 127 9.87 -30.83 9.65
CA GLY A 127 10.01 -30.81 8.19
C GLY A 127 11.44 -30.92 7.71
N ASP A 128 11.66 -30.67 6.42
CA ASP A 128 12.98 -30.70 5.79
C ASP A 128 13.20 -29.54 4.80
N GLY A 129 14.19 -29.66 3.91
CA GLY A 129 14.51 -28.66 2.89
C GLY A 129 13.41 -28.37 1.86
N HIS A 130 12.31 -29.12 1.86
CA HIS A 130 11.14 -28.92 0.99
C HIS A 130 9.94 -28.33 1.77
N GLY A 131 10.06 -28.16 3.08
CA GLY A 131 9.01 -27.71 3.99
C GLY A 131 8.57 -28.81 4.98
N GLY A 132 7.49 -28.56 5.70
CA GLY A 132 6.96 -29.50 6.68
C GLY A 132 5.73 -28.96 7.38
N SER A 133 5.39 -29.50 8.54
CA SER A 133 4.29 -28.94 9.35
C SER A 133 4.80 -27.81 10.23
N VAL A 134 3.97 -26.77 10.34
CA VAL A 134 4.16 -25.66 11.25
C VAL A 134 2.96 -25.60 12.20
N SER A 135 3.21 -25.57 13.51
CA SER A 135 2.17 -25.30 14.50
C SER A 135 2.57 -24.13 15.41
N TRP A 136 1.57 -23.38 15.85
CA TRP A 136 1.77 -22.19 16.67
C TRP A 136 2.03 -22.59 18.12
N LEU A 137 3.13 -22.12 18.69
CA LEU A 137 3.38 -22.19 20.14
C LEU A 137 3.07 -20.85 20.82
N GLY A 138 3.15 -19.74 20.08
CA GLY A 138 2.72 -18.41 20.50
C GLY A 138 3.27 -17.33 19.58
N GLY A 139 2.65 -16.15 19.52
CA GLY A 139 3.13 -15.08 18.65
C GLY A 139 2.19 -13.88 18.61
N SER A 140 2.52 -12.92 17.73
CA SER A 140 1.75 -11.68 17.56
C SER A 140 0.30 -11.94 17.14
N ASP A 141 -0.63 -11.22 17.79
CA ASP A 141 -2.06 -11.30 17.51
C ASP A 141 -2.38 -11.01 16.03
N GLY A 142 -3.27 -11.82 15.45
CA GLY A 142 -3.74 -11.70 14.06
C GLY A 142 -2.91 -12.45 13.02
N TRP A 143 -1.77 -13.04 13.40
CA TRP A 143 -1.02 -13.98 12.57
C TRP A 143 -1.47 -15.41 12.84
N ASP A 144 -1.43 -16.26 11.82
CA ASP A 144 -1.91 -17.65 11.90
C ASP A 144 -0.94 -18.64 11.23
N VAL A 145 -1.21 -19.93 11.36
CA VAL A 145 -0.51 -21.00 10.65
C VAL A 145 -1.49 -21.89 9.91
N SER A 146 -1.14 -22.26 8.68
CA SER A 146 -1.90 -23.23 7.91
C SER A 146 -0.97 -24.16 7.17
N GLY A 147 -1.00 -25.44 7.52
CA GLY A 147 -0.15 -26.47 6.93
C GLY A 147 1.34 -26.18 7.14
N ASP A 148 2.01 -25.76 6.07
CA ASP A 148 3.45 -25.49 6.03
C ASP A 148 3.79 -23.99 6.02
N ARG A 149 2.81 -23.12 6.28
CA ARG A 149 2.93 -21.66 6.14
C ARG A 149 2.53 -20.91 7.40
N VAL A 150 3.20 -19.79 7.60
CA VAL A 150 2.78 -18.72 8.51
C VAL A 150 2.04 -17.67 7.68
N ILE A 151 0.85 -17.28 8.13
CA ILE A 151 -0.08 -16.39 7.43
C ILE A 151 -0.13 -15.04 8.16
N ALA A 152 0.06 -13.98 7.39
CA ALA A 152 -0.05 -12.59 7.82
C ALA A 152 -1.47 -12.05 7.61
N PRO A 153 -1.89 -11.06 8.41
CA PRO A 153 -3.04 -10.23 8.09
C PRO A 153 -2.98 -9.64 6.68
N SER A 154 -4.15 -9.47 6.06
CA SER A 154 -4.26 -9.01 4.66
C SER A 154 -3.71 -7.61 4.38
N ILE A 155 -3.48 -6.81 5.44
CA ILE A 155 -2.86 -5.48 5.38
C ILE A 155 -1.36 -5.52 5.07
N TYR A 156 -0.71 -6.69 5.16
CA TYR A 156 0.71 -6.85 4.88
C TYR A 156 0.96 -7.46 3.50
N ASN A 157 2.04 -7.03 2.86
CA ASN A 157 2.59 -7.66 1.66
C ASN A 157 4.01 -8.16 1.95
N LEU A 158 4.17 -9.46 2.21
CA LEU A 158 5.45 -10.06 2.57
C LEU A 158 6.40 -10.30 1.39
N THR A 159 5.93 -10.11 0.15
CA THR A 159 6.81 -10.05 -1.03
C THR A 159 7.58 -8.73 -1.10
N ASP A 160 7.12 -7.69 -0.41
CA ASP A 160 7.84 -6.43 -0.32
C ASP A 160 9.13 -6.61 0.49
N ARG A 161 10.26 -6.18 -0.11
CA ARG A 161 11.61 -6.21 0.47
C ARG A 161 11.74 -5.30 1.70
N ASN A 162 10.81 -4.36 1.90
CA ASN A 162 10.69 -3.60 3.14
C ASN A 162 10.40 -4.49 4.36
N TYR A 163 9.98 -5.74 4.16
CA TYR A 163 9.81 -6.73 5.23
C TYR A 163 10.96 -7.74 5.25
N GLY A 164 11.70 -7.78 6.35
CA GLY A 164 12.65 -8.83 6.69
C GLY A 164 11.95 -9.91 7.48
N ILE A 165 12.26 -11.17 7.17
CA ILE A 165 11.76 -12.34 7.89
C ILE A 165 12.98 -13.10 8.36
N PHE A 166 13.07 -13.29 9.67
CA PHE A 166 14.19 -13.94 10.33
C PHE A 166 13.68 -15.18 11.05
N LEU A 167 14.40 -16.29 10.92
CA LEU A 167 14.12 -17.56 11.56
C LEU A 167 15.31 -17.93 12.45
N SER A 168 15.01 -18.37 13.68
CA SER A 168 15.99 -18.79 14.67
C SER A 168 15.51 -20.08 15.33
N PRO A 169 15.94 -21.25 14.84
CA PRO A 169 15.69 -22.54 15.49
C PRO A 169 16.37 -22.62 16.87
N GLU A 170 15.73 -23.32 17.81
CA GLU A 170 16.20 -23.46 19.20
C GLU A 170 17.39 -24.42 19.34
N SER A 171 17.45 -25.46 18.49
CA SER A 171 18.51 -26.47 18.50
C SER A 171 19.42 -26.33 17.28
N ASP A 172 20.54 -27.05 17.31
CA ASP A 172 21.50 -27.11 16.20
C ASP A 172 20.79 -27.31 14.86
N ASN A 173 21.03 -26.38 13.93
CA ASN A 173 20.56 -26.46 12.57
C ASN A 173 21.69 -26.20 11.57
N GLU A 174 21.60 -26.79 10.39
CA GLU A 174 22.59 -26.51 9.34
C GLU A 174 22.31 -25.18 8.67
N SER A 175 21.07 -25.01 8.18
CA SER A 175 20.65 -23.83 7.46
C SER A 175 19.13 -23.73 7.42
N TYR A 176 18.64 -22.64 6.85
CA TYR A 176 17.23 -22.45 6.56
C TYR A 176 17.05 -21.72 5.22
N ALA A 177 15.88 -21.88 4.64
CA ALA A 177 15.39 -21.07 3.53
C ALA A 177 13.92 -20.69 3.77
N LEU A 178 13.41 -19.82 2.92
CA LEU A 178 12.03 -19.37 2.98
C LEU A 178 11.48 -19.16 1.57
N GLU A 179 10.21 -19.46 1.37
CA GLU A 179 9.42 -19.00 0.23
C GLU A 179 8.44 -17.94 0.72
N ARG A 180 8.34 -16.81 0.00
CA ARG A 180 7.43 -15.71 0.34
C ARG A 180 6.23 -15.74 -0.60
N GLY A 181 5.03 -15.68 -0.04
CA GLY A 181 3.81 -15.29 -0.72
C GLY A 181 3.45 -13.83 -0.39
N LEU A 182 2.36 -13.34 -0.96
CA LEU A 182 1.86 -11.99 -0.67
C LEU A 182 1.51 -11.84 0.81
N GLN A 183 0.86 -12.82 1.41
CA GLN A 183 0.34 -12.76 2.78
C GLN A 183 0.86 -13.90 3.64
N ASP A 184 1.92 -14.59 3.21
CA ASP A 184 2.40 -15.77 3.90
C ASP A 184 3.88 -16.01 3.62
N PHE A 185 4.49 -16.84 4.46
CA PHE A 185 5.80 -17.40 4.15
C PHE A 185 5.89 -18.85 4.61
N LYS A 186 6.63 -19.65 3.85
CA LYS A 186 6.91 -21.06 4.12
C LYS A 186 8.34 -21.21 4.63
N PRO A 187 8.55 -21.50 5.93
CA PRO A 187 9.87 -21.84 6.45
C PRO A 187 10.32 -23.22 5.94
N LYS A 188 11.62 -23.33 5.64
CA LYS A 188 12.28 -24.59 5.28
C LYS A 188 13.54 -24.74 6.11
N LEU A 189 13.54 -25.66 7.06
CA LEU A 189 14.68 -25.93 7.95
C LEU A 189 15.16 -27.37 7.75
N TRP A 190 16.47 -27.56 7.78
CA TRP A 190 17.08 -28.87 7.69
C TRP A 190 18.40 -28.95 8.46
N ASN A 191 18.75 -30.18 8.79
CA ASN A 191 20.03 -30.56 9.38
C ASN A 191 20.85 -31.36 8.37
N ARG A 192 22.09 -31.68 8.74
CA ARG A 192 22.98 -32.52 7.95
C ARG A 192 23.26 -33.84 8.65
N SER A 193 23.20 -34.93 7.90
CA SER A 193 23.77 -36.21 8.29
C SER A 193 24.66 -36.72 7.14
N GLY A 194 25.98 -36.64 7.32
CA GLY A 194 26.95 -36.89 6.26
C GLY A 194 26.80 -35.90 5.10
N GLN A 195 26.53 -36.39 3.89
CA GLN A 195 26.25 -35.55 2.71
C GLN A 195 24.77 -35.25 2.50
N ASN A 196 23.88 -35.89 3.26
CA ASN A 196 22.44 -35.80 3.06
C ASN A 196 21.83 -34.71 3.96
N ARG A 197 20.90 -33.94 3.39
CA ARG A 197 19.99 -33.10 4.16
C ARG A 197 18.98 -34.00 4.86
N VAL A 198 18.76 -33.78 6.15
CA VAL A 198 17.79 -34.50 6.98
C VAL A 198 16.84 -33.50 7.63
N GLY A 199 15.66 -33.96 8.04
CA GLY A 199 14.65 -33.09 8.63
C GLY A 199 15.09 -32.42 9.93
N TYR A 200 14.55 -31.23 10.18
CA TYR A 200 14.60 -30.54 11.46
C TYR A 200 13.24 -30.68 12.16
N THR A 201 13.28 -30.99 13.46
CA THR A 201 12.09 -31.03 14.31
C THR A 201 12.40 -30.31 15.61
N GLY A 202 11.67 -29.24 15.92
CA GLY A 202 11.90 -28.46 17.13
C GLY A 202 11.23 -27.10 17.11
N GLN A 203 11.45 -26.31 18.16
CA GLN A 203 10.96 -24.94 18.20
C GLN A 203 11.78 -24.05 17.26
N VAL A 204 11.09 -23.09 16.65
CA VAL A 204 11.66 -22.08 15.77
C VAL A 204 11.03 -20.74 16.11
N SER A 205 11.84 -19.80 16.58
CA SER A 205 11.38 -18.42 16.71
C SER A 205 11.46 -17.70 15.38
N PHE A 206 10.52 -16.79 15.12
CA PHE A 206 10.55 -15.94 13.94
C PHE A 206 10.29 -14.48 14.31
N GLN A 207 10.79 -13.60 13.46
CA GLN A 207 10.54 -12.17 13.55
C GLN A 207 10.32 -11.60 12.15
N VAL A 208 9.26 -10.80 12.00
CA VAL A 208 9.00 -10.01 10.79
C VAL A 208 9.22 -8.55 11.14
N VAL A 209 10.20 -7.93 10.48
CA VAL A 209 10.60 -6.55 10.71
C VAL A 209 10.28 -5.75 9.45
N GLN A 210 9.55 -4.65 9.60
CA GLN A 210 9.39 -3.67 8.54
C GLN A 210 10.51 -2.64 8.67
N HIS A 211 11.38 -2.57 7.67
CA HIS A 211 12.60 -1.74 7.70
C HIS A 211 12.36 -0.29 7.30
N LYS A 212 11.26 -0.01 6.58
CA LYS A 212 10.98 1.29 5.97
C LYS A 212 9.50 1.66 6.09
N ASN A 213 9.25 2.97 6.23
CA ASN A 213 7.92 3.53 6.23
C ASN A 213 7.24 3.30 4.86
N PRO A 214 6.04 2.68 4.80
CA PRO A 214 5.31 2.48 3.55
C PRO A 214 4.82 3.79 2.92
N ASN A 215 4.72 4.86 3.72
CA ASN A 215 4.43 6.23 3.28
C ASN A 215 5.70 7.08 3.21
N SER A 216 6.89 6.46 3.23
CA SER A 216 8.13 7.22 3.12
C SER A 216 8.19 7.92 1.76
N LEU A 217 8.31 9.25 1.79
CA LEU A 217 8.58 10.04 0.59
C LEU A 217 10.00 9.84 0.08
N THR A 218 10.89 9.19 0.85
CA THR A 218 12.21 8.84 0.32
C THR A 218 12.06 7.76 -0.75
N VAL A 219 12.57 8.07 -1.93
CA VAL A 219 12.66 7.17 -3.08
C VAL A 219 13.77 6.12 -2.91
N ASP A 220 14.46 6.09 -1.77
CA ASP A 220 15.55 5.14 -1.53
C ASP A 220 15.00 3.73 -1.30
N GLY A 221 15.43 2.73 -2.06
CA GLY A 221 14.93 1.38 -1.88
C GLY A 221 15.35 0.42 -2.98
N ASP A 222 14.79 -0.79 -2.87
CA ASP A 222 15.02 -1.92 -3.77
C ASP A 222 13.79 -2.16 -4.63
N TYR A 223 13.99 -2.27 -5.94
CA TYR A 223 12.95 -2.32 -6.95
C TYR A 223 13.12 -3.61 -7.78
N PRO A 224 12.31 -4.65 -7.53
CA PRO A 224 12.29 -5.86 -8.36
C PRO A 224 11.59 -5.59 -9.70
N VAL A 225 11.30 -6.65 -10.47
CA VAL A 225 10.56 -6.55 -11.75
C VAL A 225 9.28 -5.75 -11.59
N GLY A 226 9.09 -4.75 -12.43
CA GLY A 226 7.92 -3.87 -12.38
C GLY A 226 8.18 -2.48 -12.94
N VAL A 227 7.15 -1.64 -12.83
CA VAL A 227 7.21 -0.23 -13.22
C VAL A 227 6.92 0.63 -11.99
N TYR A 228 7.83 1.56 -11.68
CA TYR A 228 7.76 2.42 -10.51
C TYR A 228 7.89 3.87 -10.94
N SER A 229 7.17 4.78 -10.28
CA SER A 229 7.28 6.21 -10.55
C SER A 229 7.34 7.00 -9.25
N PHE A 230 8.22 7.98 -9.19
CA PHE A 230 8.39 8.87 -8.05
C PHE A 230 8.87 10.25 -8.50
N ILE A 231 8.76 11.22 -7.59
CA ILE A 231 9.13 12.61 -7.86
C ILE A 231 10.50 12.90 -7.26
N LEU A 232 11.38 13.48 -8.09
CA LEU A 232 12.66 14.04 -7.67
C LEU A 232 12.53 15.57 -7.58
N GLN A 233 12.79 16.15 -6.41
CA GLN A 233 12.67 17.60 -6.18
C GLN A 233 13.81 18.38 -6.87
N PRO A 234 13.67 19.69 -7.12
CA PRO A 234 14.75 20.53 -7.63
C PRO A 234 16.03 20.38 -6.80
N ASN A 235 17.17 20.18 -7.47
CA ASN A 235 18.50 19.94 -6.91
C ASN A 235 18.65 18.66 -6.08
N GLU A 236 17.64 17.80 -6.01
CA GLU A 236 17.76 16.50 -5.35
C GLU A 236 18.61 15.55 -6.22
N SER A 237 19.52 14.83 -5.57
CA SER A 237 20.43 13.87 -6.20
C SER A 237 20.18 12.46 -5.66
N LYS A 238 20.21 11.47 -6.56
CA LYS A 238 20.08 10.04 -6.23
C LYS A 238 21.09 9.21 -6.99
N ILE A 239 21.52 8.12 -6.38
CA ILE A 239 22.32 7.08 -7.01
C ILE A 239 21.40 5.94 -7.41
N PHE A 240 21.47 5.58 -8.68
CA PHE A 240 20.72 4.48 -9.29
C PHE A 240 21.69 3.34 -9.59
N THR A 241 21.49 2.20 -8.94
CA THR A 241 22.12 0.93 -9.31
C THR A 241 21.11 0.13 -10.13
N LEU A 242 21.33 0.04 -11.44
CA LEU A 242 20.48 -0.69 -12.38
C LEU A 242 21.19 -1.98 -12.80
N ILE A 243 20.50 -3.11 -12.75
CA ILE A 243 21.04 -4.43 -13.07
C ILE A 243 20.16 -5.05 -14.15
N GLY A 244 20.72 -5.24 -15.34
CA GLY A 244 20.02 -5.87 -16.47
C GLY A 244 19.60 -7.30 -16.14
N SER A 245 18.50 -7.75 -16.71
CA SER A 245 18.02 -9.12 -16.52
C SER A 245 18.92 -10.13 -17.24
N GLY A 246 19.00 -11.37 -16.75
CA GLY A 246 19.76 -12.42 -17.40
C GLY A 246 19.00 -13.05 -18.58
N GLY A 247 19.70 -13.50 -19.60
CA GLY A 247 19.13 -14.27 -20.71
C GLY A 247 18.81 -15.71 -20.29
N GLY A 248 17.80 -16.31 -20.91
CA GLY A 248 17.47 -17.72 -20.73
C GLY A 248 18.47 -18.65 -21.43
N GLY A 249 18.62 -19.87 -20.94
CA GLY A 249 19.41 -20.90 -21.63
C GLY A 249 18.65 -21.52 -22.80
N GLY A 250 19.36 -21.88 -23.86
CA GLY A 250 18.80 -22.67 -24.96
C GLY A 250 18.62 -24.14 -24.56
N THR A 251 17.89 -24.90 -25.37
CA THR A 251 17.78 -26.36 -25.22
C THR A 251 18.11 -27.08 -26.53
N SER A 252 17.98 -28.40 -26.54
CA SER A 252 18.49 -29.30 -27.57
C SER A 252 17.34 -29.87 -28.37
N ARG A 253 17.42 -29.91 -29.71
CA ARG A 253 16.38 -30.48 -30.59
C ARG A 253 16.87 -31.58 -31.52
N HIS A 254 16.00 -32.56 -31.79
CA HIS A 254 16.23 -33.56 -32.84
C HIS A 254 15.83 -33.03 -34.22
N SER A 255 16.80 -32.96 -35.13
CA SER A 255 16.75 -32.53 -36.54
C SER A 255 16.26 -31.10 -36.78
N SER A 256 16.79 -30.46 -37.84
CA SER A 256 16.33 -29.15 -38.32
C SER A 256 14.92 -29.17 -38.91
N ASN A 257 14.38 -30.35 -39.23
CA ASN A 257 13.08 -30.56 -39.88
C ASN A 257 11.99 -31.05 -38.91
N SER A 258 12.24 -31.06 -37.59
CA SER A 258 11.17 -31.43 -36.65
C SER A 258 10.12 -30.33 -36.55
N GLU A 259 8.86 -30.74 -36.32
CA GLU A 259 7.70 -29.87 -36.06
C GLU A 259 7.85 -29.03 -34.77
N TYR A 260 8.95 -29.18 -34.04
CA TYR A 260 9.20 -28.47 -32.80
C TYR A 260 9.73 -27.04 -33.09
N PRO A 261 9.15 -26.01 -32.44
CA PRO A 261 9.58 -24.63 -32.62
C PRO A 261 11.03 -24.42 -32.14
N LEU A 262 11.66 -23.34 -32.62
CA LEU A 262 12.97 -22.88 -32.14
C LEU A 262 12.97 -22.86 -30.60
N CYS A 263 14.03 -23.40 -30.03
CA CYS A 263 14.17 -23.67 -28.61
C CYS A 263 15.38 -22.94 -28.02
N ASP A 264 15.72 -21.81 -28.63
CA ASP A 264 16.60 -20.80 -28.07
C ASP A 264 16.03 -20.23 -26.76
N GLY A 265 16.92 -19.87 -25.85
CA GLY A 265 16.58 -19.04 -24.71
C GLY A 265 16.20 -17.64 -25.19
N ARG A 266 15.28 -16.99 -24.48
CA ARG A 266 14.92 -15.61 -24.73
C ARG A 266 15.92 -14.67 -24.07
N ASN A 267 16.10 -13.49 -24.66
CA ASN A 267 16.87 -12.42 -24.02
C ASN A 267 16.19 -12.01 -22.70
N GLY A 268 16.98 -11.56 -21.74
CA GLY A 268 16.47 -10.82 -20.60
C GLY A 268 15.88 -9.50 -21.05
N GLU A 269 14.89 -9.00 -20.33
CA GLU A 269 14.32 -7.69 -20.57
C GLU A 269 15.19 -6.58 -19.95
N ASP A 270 15.05 -5.37 -20.47
CA ASP A 270 15.86 -4.22 -20.10
C ASP A 270 15.48 -3.63 -18.73
N VAL A 271 16.44 -2.92 -18.13
CA VAL A 271 16.18 -2.02 -17.00
C VAL A 271 16.40 -0.58 -17.43
N LEU A 272 15.34 0.22 -17.36
CA LEU A 272 15.31 1.59 -17.88
C LEU A 272 15.07 2.58 -16.76
N ILE A 273 15.74 3.73 -16.85
CA ILE A 273 15.37 4.92 -16.08
C ILE A 273 14.93 6.02 -17.04
N LYS A 274 13.78 6.62 -16.74
CA LYS A 274 13.18 7.71 -17.51
C LYS A 274 13.00 8.94 -16.64
N ALA A 275 13.22 10.12 -17.21
CA ALA A 275 12.88 11.40 -16.62
C ALA A 275 11.80 12.07 -17.46
N ASN A 276 10.66 12.39 -16.84
CA ASN A 276 9.48 12.98 -17.48
C ASN A 276 8.99 12.20 -18.72
N GLY A 277 9.14 10.88 -18.71
CA GLY A 277 8.74 9.98 -19.80
C GLY A 277 9.84 9.65 -20.82
N GLU A 278 10.95 10.39 -20.83
CA GLU A 278 12.08 10.18 -21.74
C GLU A 278 13.13 9.26 -21.11
N THR A 279 13.61 8.25 -21.84
CA THR A 279 14.68 7.36 -21.36
C THR A 279 15.98 8.13 -21.25
N ILE A 280 16.58 8.09 -20.05
CA ILE A 280 17.87 8.73 -19.77
C ILE A 280 19.00 7.71 -19.56
N ALA A 281 18.68 6.45 -19.24
CA ALA A 281 19.62 5.34 -19.34
C ALA A 281 18.89 4.00 -19.52
N ALA A 282 19.54 3.06 -20.20
CA ALA A 282 19.08 1.70 -20.40
C ALA A 282 20.21 0.72 -20.08
N VAL A 283 19.91 -0.32 -19.31
CA VAL A 283 20.77 -1.49 -19.13
C VAL A 283 20.08 -2.65 -19.81
N HIS A 284 20.59 -3.04 -20.97
CA HIS A 284 19.97 -4.11 -21.74
C HIS A 284 20.15 -5.46 -21.06
N GLY A 285 19.13 -6.32 -21.19
CA GLY A 285 19.21 -7.68 -20.67
C GLY A 285 20.26 -8.53 -21.39
N GLY A 286 20.75 -9.57 -20.72
CA GLY A 286 21.65 -10.56 -21.32
C GLY A 286 20.95 -11.33 -22.45
N GLY A 287 21.69 -11.61 -23.52
CA GLY A 287 21.22 -12.41 -24.64
C GLY A 287 20.92 -13.85 -24.23
N GLY A 288 19.88 -14.44 -24.84
CA GLY A 288 19.56 -15.85 -24.65
C GLY A 288 20.60 -16.76 -25.29
N GLY A 289 20.81 -17.93 -24.68
CA GLY A 289 21.63 -18.98 -25.27
C GLY A 289 20.90 -19.65 -26.44
N THR A 290 21.63 -20.02 -27.48
CA THR A 290 21.04 -20.66 -28.66
C THR A 290 20.91 -22.17 -28.48
N GLN A 291 20.03 -22.78 -29.27
CA GLN A 291 19.73 -24.20 -29.25
C GLN A 291 20.84 -25.09 -29.85
N GLY A 292 20.91 -26.32 -29.37
CA GLY A 292 21.64 -27.40 -30.04
C GLY A 292 20.74 -28.19 -31.00
N VAL A 293 21.29 -28.70 -32.11
CA VAL A 293 20.57 -29.49 -33.11
C VAL A 293 21.31 -30.79 -33.41
N TRP A 294 20.67 -31.92 -33.10
CA TRP A 294 21.19 -33.24 -33.45
C TRP A 294 20.63 -33.70 -34.79
N GLY A 295 21.48 -34.01 -35.75
CA GLY A 295 21.11 -34.69 -36.99
C GLY A 295 21.06 -36.21 -36.82
N ASN A 296 20.55 -36.93 -37.83
CA ASN A 296 20.34 -38.39 -37.82
C ASN A 296 21.67 -39.21 -37.72
N GLY A 297 22.36 -39.11 -36.59
CA GLY A 297 23.52 -39.93 -36.21
C GLY A 297 24.87 -39.56 -36.84
N SER A 298 24.98 -38.49 -37.66
CA SER A 298 26.26 -38.15 -38.34
C SER A 298 26.55 -36.66 -38.48
N SER A 299 25.73 -35.78 -37.91
CA SER A 299 25.95 -34.33 -37.91
C SER A 299 25.31 -33.71 -36.67
N TYR A 300 25.97 -32.75 -36.03
CA TYR A 300 25.41 -32.02 -34.91
C TYR A 300 25.80 -30.54 -34.94
N HIS A 301 25.02 -29.73 -34.24
CA HIS A 301 25.29 -28.32 -33.95
C HIS A 301 25.08 -28.10 -32.46
N ASN A 302 26.04 -27.48 -31.78
CA ASN A 302 25.89 -27.11 -30.38
C ASN A 302 25.35 -25.68 -30.27
N GLY A 303 24.58 -25.43 -29.22
CA GLY A 303 24.17 -24.09 -28.86
C GLY A 303 25.37 -23.22 -28.51
N ALA A 304 25.37 -21.99 -28.99
CA ALA A 304 26.25 -20.92 -28.58
C ALA A 304 25.71 -20.18 -27.35
N GLY A 305 26.62 -19.70 -26.50
CA GLY A 305 26.28 -18.90 -25.34
C GLY A 305 25.73 -17.53 -25.72
N GLY A 306 24.85 -17.00 -24.88
CA GLY A 306 24.29 -15.67 -25.05
C GLY A 306 25.36 -14.58 -24.98
N VAL A 307 25.12 -13.49 -25.71
CA VAL A 307 25.96 -12.27 -25.68
C VAL A 307 25.50 -11.32 -24.58
N THR A 308 26.41 -10.52 -24.03
CA THR A 308 26.10 -9.60 -22.95
C THR A 308 25.28 -8.40 -23.43
N GLY A 309 24.39 -7.92 -22.57
CA GLY A 309 23.62 -6.70 -22.83
C GLY A 309 24.47 -5.45 -22.62
N GLU A 310 24.38 -4.51 -23.56
CA GLU A 310 25.07 -3.21 -23.47
C GLU A 310 24.38 -2.25 -22.49
N VAL A 311 25.11 -1.21 -22.07
CA VAL A 311 24.57 -0.10 -21.27
C VAL A 311 24.55 1.15 -22.13
N GLU A 312 23.37 1.75 -22.27
CA GLU A 312 23.16 3.01 -22.97
C GLU A 312 22.95 4.14 -21.94
N ILE A 313 23.78 5.19 -22.03
CA ILE A 313 23.64 6.41 -21.23
C ILE A 313 23.22 7.53 -22.19
N ILE A 314 21.99 8.01 -22.03
CA ILE A 314 21.37 9.02 -22.91
C ILE A 314 21.36 10.39 -22.23
N GLY A 315 21.06 10.42 -20.94
CA GLY A 315 21.00 11.62 -20.12
C GLY A 315 22.35 12.04 -19.54
N VAL A 316 22.33 13.16 -18.80
CA VAL A 316 23.50 13.69 -18.10
C VAL A 316 23.49 13.19 -16.66
N PHE A 317 24.55 12.49 -16.27
CA PHE A 317 24.76 11.97 -14.92
C PHE A 317 26.00 12.62 -14.30
N GLY A 318 25.97 12.84 -12.98
CA GLY A 318 27.13 13.38 -12.25
C GLY A 318 28.27 12.36 -12.13
N SER A 319 27.94 11.08 -12.12
CA SER A 319 28.90 9.97 -12.18
C SER A 319 28.24 8.73 -12.77
N THR A 320 29.05 7.87 -13.41
CA THR A 320 28.61 6.58 -13.96
C THR A 320 29.71 5.53 -13.81
N ASN A 321 29.37 4.35 -13.32
CA ASN A 321 30.24 3.18 -13.29
C ASN A 321 29.50 1.99 -13.91
N ILE A 322 30.12 1.34 -14.89
CA ILE A 322 29.53 0.22 -15.62
C ILE A 322 30.34 -1.04 -15.35
N THR A 323 29.66 -2.08 -14.85
CA THR A 323 30.20 -3.43 -14.77
C THR A 323 29.56 -4.25 -15.88
N LYS A 324 30.33 -4.64 -16.90
CA LYS A 324 29.83 -5.47 -17.99
C LYS A 324 29.40 -6.84 -17.47
N GLY A 325 28.28 -7.35 -18.00
CA GLY A 325 27.85 -8.72 -17.80
C GLY A 325 28.86 -9.73 -18.33
N LEU A 326 28.57 -11.01 -18.12
CA LEU A 326 29.37 -12.15 -18.59
C LEU A 326 28.55 -12.96 -19.58
N ALA A 327 29.20 -13.38 -20.67
CA ALA A 327 28.58 -14.24 -21.68
C ALA A 327 28.20 -15.60 -21.07
N GLY A 328 27.22 -16.27 -21.69
CA GLY A 328 26.90 -17.64 -21.34
C GLY A 328 27.95 -18.62 -21.85
N ASN A 329 28.10 -19.76 -21.19
CA ASN A 329 29.01 -20.81 -21.62
C ASN A 329 28.35 -21.75 -22.65
N ALA A 330 29.18 -22.39 -23.46
CA ALA A 330 28.80 -23.29 -24.53
C ALA A 330 29.79 -24.45 -24.69
N GLY A 331 30.40 -24.89 -23.59
CA GLY A 331 31.20 -26.11 -23.54
C GLY A 331 30.30 -27.32 -23.30
N ARG A 332 30.71 -28.49 -23.82
CA ARG A 332 29.97 -29.74 -23.60
C ARG A 332 29.77 -30.04 -22.11
N GLU A 333 30.85 -29.90 -21.35
CA GLU A 333 30.87 -30.13 -19.91
C GLU A 333 30.43 -28.87 -19.11
N ASP A 334 30.31 -27.70 -19.76
CA ASP A 334 29.93 -26.44 -19.13
C ASP A 334 29.12 -25.55 -20.08
N HIS A 335 27.80 -25.66 -19.98
CA HIS A 335 26.82 -24.82 -20.65
C HIS A 335 26.06 -23.95 -19.63
N SER A 336 26.74 -23.55 -18.55
CA SER A 336 26.18 -22.67 -17.54
C SER A 336 25.87 -21.27 -18.08
N GLY A 337 24.84 -20.64 -17.52
CA GLY A 337 24.57 -19.24 -17.81
C GLY A 337 25.64 -18.33 -17.21
N GLY A 338 25.82 -17.15 -17.81
CA GLY A 338 26.79 -16.14 -17.37
C GLY A 338 26.57 -15.79 -15.90
N ALA A 339 27.67 -15.76 -15.13
CA ALA A 339 27.60 -15.45 -13.71
C ALA A 339 27.09 -14.02 -13.48
N SER A 340 26.35 -13.81 -12.39
CA SER A 340 25.86 -12.48 -12.03
C SER A 340 27.03 -11.58 -11.66
N VAL A 341 27.02 -10.36 -12.20
CA VAL A 341 27.92 -9.27 -11.81
C VAL A 341 27.24 -8.28 -10.86
N SER A 342 26.05 -8.64 -10.36
CA SER A 342 25.28 -7.81 -9.44
C SER A 342 26.02 -7.61 -8.11
N PRO A 343 26.11 -6.37 -7.60
CA PRO A 343 26.54 -6.13 -6.22
C PRO A 343 25.48 -6.50 -5.18
N VAL A 344 24.26 -6.87 -5.63
CA VAL A 344 23.12 -7.22 -4.78
C VAL A 344 22.60 -8.59 -5.16
N GLY A 345 22.91 -9.62 -4.36
CA GLY A 345 22.44 -10.99 -4.62
C GLY A 345 22.86 -11.52 -6.00
N VAL A 346 22.02 -12.38 -6.60
CA VAL A 346 22.30 -13.06 -7.88
C VAL A 346 21.46 -12.52 -9.05
N PHE A 347 20.97 -11.28 -8.97
CA PHE A 347 20.16 -10.66 -10.03
C PHE A 347 20.91 -10.59 -11.35
N GLY A 348 20.17 -10.66 -12.46
CA GLY A 348 20.77 -10.61 -13.79
C GLY A 348 21.62 -11.82 -14.19
N LYS A 349 21.74 -12.89 -13.39
CA LYS A 349 22.43 -14.13 -13.78
C LYS A 349 21.79 -14.76 -15.02
N GLY A 350 22.58 -15.24 -15.98
CA GLY A 350 22.08 -16.02 -17.10
C GLY A 350 21.57 -17.41 -16.70
N GLY A 351 20.60 -17.94 -17.44
CA GLY A 351 20.09 -19.30 -17.31
C GLY A 351 21.03 -20.32 -17.97
N SER A 352 21.24 -21.47 -17.33
CA SER A 352 21.99 -22.58 -17.94
C SER A 352 21.25 -23.18 -19.13
N GLY A 353 22.01 -23.61 -20.14
CA GLY A 353 21.48 -24.39 -21.26
C GLY A 353 21.00 -25.77 -20.83
N GLY A 354 20.25 -26.43 -21.71
CA GLY A 354 19.84 -27.82 -21.54
C GLY A 354 20.88 -28.82 -22.05
N ASP A 355 20.90 -30.01 -21.45
CA ASP A 355 21.75 -31.12 -21.87
C ASP A 355 21.51 -31.53 -23.33
N GLY A 356 22.54 -32.06 -23.99
CA GLY A 356 22.46 -32.53 -25.37
C GLY A 356 21.67 -33.83 -25.52
N VAL A 357 20.99 -33.97 -26.66
CA VAL A 357 20.19 -35.18 -27.02
C VAL A 357 20.93 -36.16 -27.93
N GLY A 358 22.14 -35.82 -28.36
CA GLY A 358 22.98 -36.68 -29.19
C GLY A 358 23.78 -37.70 -28.38
N ASP A 359 24.49 -38.58 -29.09
CA ASP A 359 25.45 -39.49 -28.47
C ASP A 359 26.47 -38.67 -27.65
N GLU A 360 26.90 -39.19 -26.49
CA GLU A 360 27.80 -38.49 -25.55
C GLU A 360 27.34 -37.08 -25.13
N SER A 361 26.03 -36.82 -25.13
CA SER A 361 25.42 -35.53 -24.77
C SER A 361 25.80 -34.36 -25.70
N TRP A 362 26.11 -34.65 -26.97
CA TRP A 362 26.28 -33.61 -28.00
C TRP A 362 24.96 -32.95 -28.40
N SER A 363 25.03 -31.78 -29.04
CA SER A 363 23.88 -30.90 -29.34
C SER A 363 23.21 -30.28 -28.12
N PHE A 364 24.00 -29.90 -27.11
CA PHE A 364 23.53 -29.15 -25.94
C PHE A 364 23.07 -27.74 -26.31
N GLY A 365 22.20 -27.14 -25.48
CA GLY A 365 21.86 -25.73 -25.56
C GLY A 365 22.92 -24.85 -24.89
N GLY A 366 23.16 -23.66 -25.42
CA GLY A 366 24.07 -22.69 -24.80
C GLY A 366 23.44 -22.02 -23.58
N GLY A 367 24.26 -21.61 -22.61
CA GLY A 367 23.80 -20.77 -21.50
C GLY A 367 23.46 -19.35 -21.95
N GLY A 368 22.51 -18.70 -21.30
CA GLY A 368 22.24 -17.27 -21.49
C GLY A 368 23.30 -16.39 -20.83
N ALA A 369 23.49 -15.16 -21.31
CA ALA A 369 24.38 -14.19 -20.69
C ALA A 369 23.77 -13.56 -19.43
N SER A 370 24.63 -13.05 -18.56
CA SER A 370 24.17 -12.14 -17.51
C SER A 370 23.97 -10.71 -18.01
N GLY A 371 23.08 -9.98 -17.34
CA GLY A 371 22.92 -8.55 -17.55
C GLY A 371 24.07 -7.74 -16.95
N SER A 372 24.31 -6.56 -17.53
CA SER A 372 25.30 -5.60 -17.03
C SER A 372 24.77 -4.82 -15.81
N VAL A 373 25.64 -4.06 -15.14
CA VAL A 373 25.27 -3.16 -14.04
C VAL A 373 25.68 -1.74 -14.37
N LEU A 374 24.78 -0.78 -14.16
CA LEU A 374 25.06 0.65 -14.17
C LEU A 374 24.86 1.20 -12.76
N VAL A 375 25.87 1.86 -12.20
CA VAL A 375 25.72 2.70 -11.01
C VAL A 375 25.89 4.15 -11.45
N ALA A 376 24.84 4.95 -11.36
CA ALA A 376 24.85 6.32 -11.86
C ALA A 376 24.21 7.31 -10.88
N GLN A 377 24.85 8.46 -10.68
CA GLN A 377 24.28 9.56 -9.92
C GLN A 377 23.54 10.51 -10.84
N TYR A 378 22.25 10.72 -10.59
CA TYR A 378 21.42 11.67 -11.32
C TYR A 378 20.92 12.78 -10.39
N THR A 379 20.96 14.02 -10.90
CA THR A 379 20.51 15.21 -10.19
C THR A 379 19.42 15.90 -11.01
N ASN A 380 18.29 16.22 -10.38
CA ASN A 380 17.30 17.10 -11.01
C ASN A 380 17.82 18.54 -10.99
N ASN A 381 18.51 18.95 -12.06
CA ASN A 381 19.02 20.31 -12.22
C ASN A 381 17.96 21.31 -12.70
N SER A 382 16.69 20.90 -12.82
CA SER A 382 15.62 21.80 -13.25
C SER A 382 15.01 22.56 -12.07
N ALA A 383 14.35 23.69 -12.34
CA ALA A 383 13.67 24.48 -11.32
C ALA A 383 12.37 23.83 -10.82
N GLY A 384 11.90 22.75 -11.46
CA GLY A 384 10.65 22.07 -11.14
C GLY A 384 10.85 20.61 -10.77
N ASN A 385 9.79 19.97 -10.29
CA ASN A 385 9.78 18.55 -9.99
C ASN A 385 9.96 17.73 -11.27
N GLN A 386 10.76 16.67 -11.20
CA GLN A 386 10.88 15.68 -12.27
C GLN A 386 10.25 14.37 -11.85
N THR A 387 9.42 13.80 -12.72
CA THR A 387 8.91 12.43 -12.54
C THR A 387 9.95 11.45 -13.06
N ILE A 388 10.49 10.64 -12.16
CA ILE A 388 11.38 9.54 -12.51
C ILE A 388 10.56 8.26 -12.61
N THR A 389 10.66 7.57 -13.75
CA THR A 389 10.07 6.26 -13.95
C THR A 389 11.17 5.23 -14.09
N LEU A 390 11.10 4.19 -13.27
CA LEU A 390 11.99 3.05 -13.31
C LEU A 390 11.22 1.85 -13.87
N ILE A 391 11.75 1.20 -14.90
CA ILE A 391 11.21 -0.01 -15.50
C ILE A 391 12.24 -1.11 -15.28
N VAL A 392 11.84 -2.17 -14.60
CA VAL A 392 12.71 -3.31 -14.31
C VAL A 392 12.17 -4.55 -15.02
N GLY A 393 12.93 -5.05 -15.98
CA GLY A 393 12.59 -6.21 -16.80
C GLY A 393 12.73 -7.56 -16.08
N SER A 394 12.06 -8.57 -16.64
CA SER A 394 12.15 -9.97 -16.23
C SER A 394 13.28 -10.73 -16.93
N GLY A 395 13.74 -11.80 -16.28
CA GLY A 395 14.74 -12.71 -16.83
C GLY A 395 14.19 -13.51 -18.02
N GLY A 396 15.03 -13.73 -19.01
CA GLY A 396 14.68 -14.45 -20.23
C GLY A 396 14.22 -15.87 -19.93
N VAL A 397 13.08 -16.27 -20.52
CA VAL A 397 12.57 -17.64 -20.45
C VAL A 397 13.52 -18.58 -21.18
N GLY A 398 13.82 -19.73 -20.59
CA GLY A 398 14.64 -20.75 -21.24
C GLY A 398 13.87 -21.49 -22.34
N GLY A 399 14.60 -22.14 -23.25
CA GLY A 399 14.01 -22.93 -24.33
C GLY A 399 13.21 -24.13 -23.80
N THR A 400 12.03 -24.42 -24.38
CA THR A 400 11.03 -25.31 -23.76
C THR A 400 10.76 -26.64 -24.48
N LYS A 401 11.47 -27.04 -25.54
CA LYS A 401 11.21 -28.34 -26.18
C LYS A 401 12.27 -28.80 -27.17
N GLY A 402 12.57 -30.10 -27.20
CA GLY A 402 13.28 -30.67 -28.36
C GLY A 402 13.38 -32.19 -28.50
N TRP A 403 12.58 -32.98 -27.78
CA TRP A 403 12.46 -34.42 -28.04
C TRP A 403 11.08 -34.98 -27.69
N SER A 404 10.64 -36.04 -28.39
CA SER A 404 9.40 -36.77 -28.10
C SER A 404 9.56 -37.57 -26.79
N ASN A 405 8.93 -37.10 -25.72
CA ASN A 405 8.81 -37.71 -24.38
C ASN A 405 9.83 -37.28 -23.30
N SER A 406 10.60 -36.20 -23.49
CA SER A 406 11.34 -35.55 -22.40
C SER A 406 11.35 -34.03 -22.55
N ASP A 407 10.89 -33.33 -21.52
CA ASP A 407 10.94 -31.86 -21.44
C ASP A 407 12.36 -31.44 -21.05
N MET A 408 13.29 -31.46 -22.02
CA MET A 408 14.57 -30.78 -21.85
C MET A 408 14.35 -29.27 -21.94
N VAL A 409 14.55 -28.59 -20.81
CA VAL A 409 14.24 -27.16 -20.66
C VAL A 409 15.52 -26.42 -20.27
N GLY A 410 15.85 -25.38 -21.03
CA GLY A 410 16.88 -24.43 -20.61
C GLY A 410 16.39 -23.66 -19.38
N ALA A 411 17.29 -23.31 -18.46
CA ALA A 411 16.89 -22.56 -17.28
C ALA A 411 16.51 -21.11 -17.63
N LYS A 412 15.54 -20.55 -16.90
CA LYS A 412 15.22 -19.12 -16.94
C LYS A 412 16.41 -18.32 -16.42
N GLY A 413 16.71 -17.18 -17.05
CA GLY A 413 17.60 -16.18 -16.48
C GLY A 413 17.00 -15.54 -15.21
N ASN A 414 17.86 -15.03 -14.34
CA ASN A 414 17.42 -14.28 -13.18
C ASN A 414 16.91 -12.90 -13.60
N ASP A 415 15.90 -12.42 -12.89
CA ASP A 415 15.29 -11.13 -13.13
C ASP A 415 16.27 -9.96 -12.95
N GLY A 416 15.96 -8.84 -13.61
CA GLY A 416 16.63 -7.57 -13.41
C GLY A 416 16.32 -6.99 -12.03
N PHE A 417 17.03 -5.92 -11.68
CA PHE A 417 16.86 -5.26 -10.39
C PHE A 417 17.28 -3.80 -10.48
N ALA A 418 16.72 -2.98 -9.62
CA ALA A 418 17.22 -1.64 -9.41
C ALA A 418 17.24 -1.26 -7.93
N ARG A 419 18.22 -0.45 -7.55
CA ARG A 419 18.32 0.16 -6.22
C ARG A 419 18.50 1.66 -6.38
N VAL A 420 17.77 2.40 -5.56
CA VAL A 420 17.88 3.86 -5.46
C VAL A 420 18.38 4.20 -4.07
N THR A 421 19.36 5.07 -3.97
CA THR A 421 19.87 5.58 -2.67
C THR A 421 20.12 7.08 -2.74
N SER A 422 20.08 7.75 -1.60
CA SER A 422 20.55 9.13 -1.48
C SER A 422 22.02 9.23 -1.92
N ALA A 423 22.33 10.30 -2.65
CA ALA A 423 23.65 10.55 -3.24
C ALA A 423 24.65 11.13 -2.24
#